data_AF-A0A957JSD1-F1
#
_entry.id   AF-A0A957JSD1-F1
#
_cell.length_a   1.000
_cell.length_b   1.000
_cell.length_c   1.000
_cell.angle_alpha   90.00
_cell.angle_beta   90.00
_cell.angle_gamma   90.00
#
_symmetry.space_group_name_H-M   'P 1'
#
loop_
_entity.id
_entity.type
_entity.pdbx_description
1 polymer ?
#
loop_
_entity_poly.entity_id
_entity_poly.type
_entity_poly.pdbx_seq_one_letter_code
_entity_poly.pdbx_strand_id
1 'polypeptide(L)'
;MTNPLKVSIMTAGLTPGDAISNYAISTARILRQWGARVTIYADNIAPQYGAIAQKSQFYQDNGDGILWFHYTLYSENVEIALASREFKIMDYHGICPPHLFRG
;
A
#
# COMPACT_ATOMS: atom_id res chain seq x y z
N MET A 1 -23.83 4.16 15.22
CA MET A 1 -22.37 4.28 15.06
C MET A 1 -22.05 3.94 13.62
N THR A 2 -21.41 4.83 12.87
CA THR A 2 -20.94 4.55 11.50
C THR A 2 -19.74 3.60 11.56
N ASN A 3 -19.70 2.58 10.71
CA ASN A 3 -18.54 1.72 10.59
C ASN A 3 -17.31 2.56 10.18
N PRO A 4 -16.13 2.34 10.78
CA PRO A 4 -14.93 3.07 10.40
C PRO A 4 -14.56 2.74 8.95
N LEU A 5 -14.11 3.75 8.20
CA LEU A 5 -13.59 3.59 6.85
C LEU A 5 -12.46 2.55 6.85
N LYS A 6 -12.54 1.54 5.98
CA LYS A 6 -11.47 0.54 5.81
C LYS A 6 -10.50 1.02 4.74
N VAL A 7 -9.22 1.04 5.06
CA VAL A 7 -8.16 1.38 4.11
C VAL A 7 -7.09 0.29 4.12
N SER A 8 -6.83 -0.28 2.96
CA SER A 8 -5.74 -1.23 2.73
C SER A 8 -4.65 -0.49 1.97
N ILE A 9 -3.51 -0.23 2.62
CA ILE A 9 -2.34 0.37 1.96
C ILE A 9 -1.46 -0.76 1.47
N MET A 10 -1.12 -0.79 0.18
CA MET A 10 -0.40 -1.89 -0.43
C MET A 10 0.80 -1.38 -1.23
N THR A 11 1.97 -1.97 -1.00
CA THR A 11 3.25 -1.65 -1.68
C THR A 11 3.99 -2.95 -2.01
N ALA A 12 4.92 -2.94 -2.97
CA ALA A 12 5.73 -4.12 -3.29
C ALA A 12 6.54 -4.63 -2.09
N GLY A 13 7.08 -3.72 -1.27
CA GLY A 13 7.93 -4.07 -0.14
C GLY A 13 7.93 -3.05 0.99
N LEU A 14 8.31 -3.52 2.19
CA LEU A 14 8.60 -2.69 3.35
C LEU A 14 10.02 -2.95 3.86
N THR A 15 10.89 -1.94 3.79
CA THR A 15 12.31 -1.99 4.17
C THR A 15 12.72 -0.76 4.97
N PRO A 16 13.53 -0.88 6.03
CA PRO A 16 13.98 0.28 6.81
C PRO A 16 14.76 1.28 5.95
N GLY A 17 14.47 2.56 6.14
CA GLY A 17 15.11 3.65 5.40
C GLY A 17 14.58 3.87 3.97
N ASP A 18 13.67 3.00 3.49
CA ASP A 18 13.01 3.19 2.20
C ASP A 18 11.92 4.28 2.28
N ALA A 19 11.90 5.17 1.28
CA ALA A 19 10.97 6.30 1.23
C ALA A 19 9.51 5.84 1.12
N ILE A 20 9.25 4.77 0.38
CA ILE A 20 7.89 4.22 0.17
C ILE A 20 7.37 3.59 1.45
N SER A 21 8.25 2.86 2.15
CA SER A 21 7.97 2.29 3.46
C SER A 21 7.61 3.37 4.48
N ASN A 22 8.40 4.43 4.54
CA ASN A 22 8.13 5.58 5.42
C ASN A 22 6.81 6.28 5.07
N TYR A 23 6.51 6.42 3.77
CA TYR A 23 5.26 6.98 3.29
C TYR A 23 4.07 6.12 3.75
N ALA A 24 4.07 4.82 3.43
CA ALA A 24 2.98 3.91 3.78
C ALA A 24 2.70 3.87 5.28
N ILE A 25 3.76 3.81 6.11
CA ILE A 25 3.65 3.80 7.57
C ILE A 25 3.10 5.14 8.09
N SER A 26 3.58 6.26 7.55
CA SER A 26 3.13 7.60 7.97
C SER A 26 1.68 7.86 7.59
N THR A 27 1.28 7.50 6.37
CA THR A 27 -0.10 7.56 5.89
C THR A 27 -1.01 6.68 6.74
N ALA A 28 -0.60 5.44 7.04
CA ALA A 28 -1.35 4.56 7.92
C ALA A 28 -1.56 5.17 9.31
N ARG A 29 -0.52 5.79 9.87
CA ARG A 29 -0.59 6.45 11.18
C ARG A 29 -1.61 7.60 11.17
N ILE A 30 -1.57 8.47 10.16
CA ILE A 30 -2.48 9.63 10.05
C ILE A 30 -3.93 9.16 9.87
N LEU A 31 -4.18 8.22 8.96
CA LEU A 31 -5.52 7.69 8.72
C LEU A 31 -6.11 7.01 9.96
N ARG A 32 -5.30 6.27 10.72
CA ARG A 32 -5.71 5.69 12.01
C ARG A 32 -6.07 6.77 13.03
N GLN A 33 -5.32 7.88 13.09
CA GLN A 33 -5.66 9.02 13.96
C GLN A 33 -6.99 9.69 13.57
N TRP A 34 -7.37 9.63 12.30
CA TRP A 34 -8.66 10.10 11.81
C TRP A 34 -9.81 9.08 11.97
N GLY A 35 -9.55 7.93 12.61
CA GLY A 35 -10.57 6.93 12.91
C GLY A 35 -10.78 5.86 11.84
N ALA A 36 -9.94 5.80 10.80
CA ALA A 36 -9.98 4.71 9.82
C ALA A 36 -9.37 3.42 10.38
N ARG A 37 -9.89 2.27 9.92
CA ARG A 37 -9.26 0.96 10.13
C ARG A 37 -8.28 0.70 9.00
N VAL A 38 -6.99 0.71 9.31
CA VAL A 38 -5.93 0.61 8.30
C VAL A 38 -5.09 -0.64 8.46
N THR A 39 -4.92 -1.39 7.36
CA THR A 39 -3.97 -2.51 7.25
C THR A 39 -2.93 -2.19 6.18
N ILE A 40 -1.66 -2.52 6.45
CA ILE A 40 -0.56 -2.36 5.49
C ILE A 40 -0.23 -3.73 4.92
N TYR A 41 -0.11 -3.82 3.60
CA TYR A 41 0.18 -5.02 2.85
C TYR A 41 1.46 -4.86 2.02
N ALA A 42 2.31 -5.90 2.01
CA ALA A 42 3.46 -5.96 1.10
C ALA A 42 3.90 -7.40 0.82
N ASP A 43 4.50 -7.65 -0.35
CA ASP A 43 4.99 -8.97 -0.71
C ASP A 43 6.33 -9.28 -0.06
N ASN A 44 7.20 -8.28 0.06
CA ASN A 44 8.40 -8.35 0.89
C ASN A 44 8.25 -7.51 2.17
N ILE A 45 8.54 -8.10 3.33
CA ILE A 45 8.42 -7.40 4.62
C ILE A 45 9.70 -7.67 5.40
N ALA A 46 10.48 -6.64 5.65
CA ALA A 46 11.62 -6.73 6.55
C ALA A 46 11.15 -7.15 7.95
N PRO A 47 11.89 -8.01 8.68
CA PRO A 47 11.46 -8.55 9.99
C PRO A 47 10.98 -7.49 10.99
N GLN A 48 11.59 -6.29 10.95
CA GLN A 48 11.27 -5.15 11.81
C GLN A 48 9.83 -4.66 11.66
N TYR A 49 9.19 -4.90 10.52
CA TYR A 49 7.84 -4.47 10.20
C TYR A 49 6.79 -5.59 10.29
N GLY A 50 7.20 -6.80 10.69
CA GLY A 50 6.30 -7.96 10.77
C GLY A 50 5.10 -7.77 11.70
N ALA A 51 5.21 -6.89 12.70
CA ALA A 51 4.11 -6.58 13.62
C ALA A 51 3.09 -5.56 13.07
N ILE A 52 3.43 -4.80 12.03
CA ILE A 52 2.63 -3.67 11.55
C ILE A 52 2.07 -3.86 10.13
N ALA A 53 2.48 -4.93 9.46
CA ALA A 53 2.11 -5.23 8.08
C ALA A 53 1.82 -6.72 7.89
N GLN A 54 1.10 -7.04 6.81
CA GLN A 54 0.73 -8.38 6.41
C GLN A 54 1.19 -8.67 4.98
N LYS A 55 1.40 -9.94 4.64
CA LYS A 55 1.67 -10.30 3.23
C LYS A 55 0.47 -9.96 2.36
N SER A 56 0.69 -9.41 1.15
CA SER A 56 -0.41 -8.99 0.28
C SER A 56 -1.36 -10.14 -0.09
N GLN A 57 -0.87 -11.38 -0.13
CA GLN A 57 -1.72 -12.58 -0.34
C GLN A 57 -2.84 -12.75 0.70
N PHE A 58 -2.75 -12.09 1.87
CA PHE A 58 -3.79 -12.10 2.90
C PHE A 58 -4.77 -10.92 2.80
N TYR A 59 -4.62 -10.07 1.79
CA TYR A 59 -5.59 -9.04 1.48
C TYR A 59 -6.94 -9.67 1.14
N GLN A 60 -8.01 -9.11 1.71
CA GLN A 60 -9.38 -9.54 1.47
C GLN A 60 -10.18 -8.40 0.87
N ASP A 61 -10.59 -8.58 -0.38
CA ASP A 61 -11.50 -7.66 -1.06
C ASP A 61 -12.94 -7.88 -0.58
N ASN A 62 -13.43 -6.95 0.24
CA ASN A 62 -14.80 -6.96 0.74
C ASN A 62 -15.75 -6.03 -0.06
N GLY A 63 -15.23 -5.31 -1.06
CA GLY A 63 -15.98 -4.37 -1.90
C GLY A 63 -16.48 -3.11 -1.19
N ASP A 64 -16.17 -2.90 0.09
CA ASP A 64 -16.65 -1.78 0.92
C ASP A 64 -15.52 -0.91 1.51
N GLY A 65 -14.30 -1.04 0.98
CA GLY A 65 -13.11 -0.31 1.44
C GLY A 65 -12.40 0.49 0.34
N ILE A 66 -11.26 1.04 0.72
CA ILE A 66 -10.29 1.68 -0.19
C ILE A 66 -9.05 0.80 -0.27
N LEU A 67 -8.63 0.46 -1.48
CA LEU A 67 -7.30 -0.06 -1.76
C LEU A 67 -6.41 1.11 -2.21
N TRP A 68 -5.48 1.51 -1.34
CA TRP A 68 -4.46 2.50 -1.63
C TRP A 68 -3.17 1.79 -2.06
N PHE A 69 -2.98 1.67 -3.36
CA PHE A 69 -1.87 0.95 -3.96
C PHE A 69 -0.76 1.91 -4.35
N HIS A 70 0.45 1.69 -3.83
CA HIS A 70 1.65 2.46 -4.14
C HIS A 70 2.54 1.63 -5.07
N TYR A 71 2.53 1.95 -6.36
CA TYR A 71 3.28 1.25 -7.39
C TYR A 71 4.65 1.86 -7.59
N THR A 72 5.71 1.12 -7.30
CA THR A 72 7.11 1.56 -7.43
C THR A 72 7.95 0.62 -8.28
N LEU A 73 7.73 -0.67 -8.08
CA LEU A 73 8.33 -1.78 -8.80
C LEU A 73 7.30 -2.90 -8.90
N TYR A 74 7.44 -3.73 -9.93
CA TYR A 74 6.53 -4.85 -10.12
C TYR A 74 6.68 -5.89 -9.01
N SER A 75 5.55 -6.34 -8.47
CA SER A 75 5.42 -7.46 -7.53
C SER A 75 4.09 -8.18 -7.78
N GLU A 76 3.92 -9.39 -7.26
CA GLU A 76 2.71 -10.20 -7.47
C GLU A 76 1.43 -9.51 -6.97
N ASN A 77 1.54 -8.60 -6.00
CA ASN A 77 0.43 -7.78 -5.52
C ASN A 77 -0.18 -6.83 -6.56
N VAL A 78 0.45 -6.63 -7.72
CA VAL A 78 -0.14 -5.92 -8.86
C VAL A 78 -1.41 -6.63 -9.32
N GLU A 79 -1.38 -7.96 -9.41
CA GLU A 79 -2.55 -8.76 -9.82
C GLU A 79 -3.67 -8.64 -8.79
N ILE A 80 -3.34 -8.60 -7.50
CA ILE A 80 -4.29 -8.37 -6.42
C ILE A 80 -4.96 -7.00 -6.57
N ALA A 81 -4.18 -5.96 -6.87
CA ALA A 81 -4.71 -4.62 -7.06
C ALA A 81 -5.59 -4.50 -8.31
N LEU A 82 -5.21 -5.16 -9.41
CA LEU A 82 -6.01 -5.21 -10.62
C LEU A 82 -7.35 -5.92 -10.38
N ALA A 83 -7.34 -7.05 -9.66
CA ALA A 83 -8.52 -7.84 -9.35
C ALA A 83 -9.45 -7.23 -8.28
N SER A 84 -8.94 -6.36 -7.41
CA SER A 84 -9.74 -5.75 -6.34
C SER A 84 -10.92 -4.93 -6.87
N ARG A 85 -12.08 -5.08 -6.21
CA ARG A 85 -13.31 -4.32 -6.46
C ARG A 85 -13.46 -3.11 -5.53
N GLU A 86 -12.57 -2.94 -4.56
CA GLU A 86 -12.55 -1.78 -3.68
C GLU A 86 -12.26 -0.48 -4.47
N PHE A 87 -12.60 0.66 -3.88
CA PHE A 87 -12.23 1.95 -4.47
C PHE A 87 -10.70 2.08 -4.48
N LYS A 88 -10.13 2.28 -5.66
CA LYS A 88 -8.68 2.27 -5.86
C LYS A 88 -8.11 3.68 -5.85
N ILE A 89 -7.11 3.90 -5.01
CA ILE A 89 -6.18 5.04 -5.08
C ILE A 89 -4.84 4.49 -5.54
N MET A 90 -4.27 5.10 -6.58
CA MET A 90 -2.97 4.71 -7.14
C MET A 90 -1.96 5.84 -6.92
N ASP A 91 -0.94 5.57 -6.12
CA ASP A 91 0.27 6.38 -6.06
C ASP A 91 1.32 5.73 -6.97
N TYR A 92 1.62 6.39 -8.09
CA TYR A 92 2.62 5.92 -9.03
C TYR A 92 3.97 6.58 -8.76
N HIS A 93 4.98 5.77 -8.44
CA HIS A 93 6.36 6.18 -8.23
C HIS A 93 7.25 5.54 -9.31
N GLY A 94 7.17 6.07 -10.52
CA GLY A 94 7.91 5.56 -11.67
C GLY A 94 9.35 6.07 -11.76
N ILE A 95 10.18 5.28 -12.43
CA ILE A 95 11.45 5.75 -12.98
C ILE A 95 11.13 6.64 -14.18
N CYS A 96 11.74 7.83 -14.23
CA CYS A 96 11.64 8.72 -15.38
C CYS A 96 12.03 7.94 -16.66
N PRO A 97 11.13 7.79 -17.65
CA PRO A 97 11.48 7.16 -18.91
C PRO A 97 12.78 7.74 -19.48
N PRO A 98 13.66 6.93 -20.06
CA PRO A 98 14.98 7.41 -20.51
C PRO A 98 14.87 8.53 -21.55
N HIS A 99 13.79 8.57 -22.34
CA HIS A 99 13.53 9.66 -23.29
C HIS A 99 13.08 10.98 -22.64
N LEU A 100 12.70 10.96 -21.36
CA LEU A 100 12.39 12.14 -20.55
C LEU A 100 13.58 12.58 -19.68
N PHE A 101 14.66 11.80 -19.60
CA PHE A 101 15.88 12.16 -18.89
C PHE A 101 16.72 13.13 -19.76
N ARG A 102 16.75 14.40 -19.35
CA ARG A 102 17.61 15.45 -19.92
C ARG A 102 18.71 15.78 -18.91
N GLY A 103 19.71 14.91 -18.82
CA GLY A 103 20.92 15.16 -18.04
C GLY A 103 21.68 16.39 -18.53
#